data_AF-W4QKT4-F1
#
_entry.id   AF-W4QKT4-F1
#
_cell.length_a   1.000
_cell.length_b   1.000
_cell.length_c   1.000
_cell.angle_alpha   90.00
_cell.angle_beta   90.00
_cell.angle_gamma   90.00
#
_symmetry.space_group_name_H-M   'P 1'
#
loop_
_entity.id
_entity.type
_entity.pdbx_description
1 polymer ?
#
loop_
_entity_poly.entity_id
_entity_poly.type
_entity_poly.pdbx_seq_one_letter_code
_entity_poly.pdbx_strand_id
1 'polypeptide(L)'
;MNGLTLIDNGVIQNAHIANLSADKVTFGTMHGNRIQVNTLNANRLNLSTLVVDTANIADGSVTNAKIANLSVDKLIGSTASFVRNNWNNTTSQVQITGLGLETLSNNNRTSLLNGNGHSFYRDNNHIGNIGASHWTTNASHRGLSFNMTNACGYMSWSHDDNNNGIYTQKLAWHKDDTVTNAGFTISDNIYSSYRLYISGLSSHGYSDGNRHLDLQNYTWNGTAMLALRRGSSGAKVALGTSIGVLMNSGNAYIQVGATSPSGNYVRSVDIWNRTSSNSANVRVADSGNLLRSTSASKYKLLIEDEETKGFDYERILDLTVKSWYDKGSCEVYATCLSEGYDTKQEDIQLRRNFGLIAEDVRDVGLDQFVEYGEDGAEIEGIEYDRLWVLLIPTIRKLKANFEDEMNWIKIENQYLKGKIKELEEKIA
;
A
#
# COMPACT_ATOMS: atom_id res chain seq x y z
N MET A 1 -116.59 -52.32 -9.32
CA MET A 1 -115.42 -53.12 -8.93
C MET A 1 -114.18 -52.26 -9.13
N ASN A 2 -113.36 -52.09 -8.11
CA ASN A 2 -112.21 -51.18 -8.11
C ASN A 2 -110.98 -51.72 -8.87
N GLY A 3 -111.14 -52.78 -9.66
CA GLY A 3 -110.09 -53.33 -10.54
C GLY A 3 -108.85 -53.86 -9.82
N LEU A 4 -108.90 -54.01 -8.48
CA LEU A 4 -107.78 -54.47 -7.69
C LEU A 4 -107.70 -55.99 -7.72
N THR A 5 -106.58 -56.51 -8.21
CA THR A 5 -106.23 -57.93 -8.14
C THR A 5 -105.18 -58.10 -7.05
N LEU A 6 -105.49 -58.86 -6.01
CA LEU A 6 -104.50 -59.34 -5.04
C LEU A 6 -103.93 -60.67 -5.54
N ILE A 7 -102.61 -60.78 -5.57
CA ILE A 7 -101.91 -62.01 -5.92
C ILE A 7 -100.98 -62.34 -4.75
N ASP A 8 -101.33 -63.36 -3.95
CA ASP A 8 -100.47 -63.81 -2.85
C ASP A 8 -99.23 -64.56 -3.36
N ASN A 9 -99.40 -65.40 -4.39
CA ASN A 9 -98.32 -66.07 -5.12
C ASN A 9 -98.74 -66.25 -6.58
N GLY A 10 -97.91 -65.81 -7.53
CA GLY A 10 -98.19 -65.94 -8.96
C GLY A 10 -96.94 -66.05 -9.79
N VAL A 11 -96.92 -66.98 -10.74
CA VAL A 11 -95.90 -67.05 -11.80
C VAL A 11 -96.33 -66.13 -12.93
N ILE A 12 -95.62 -65.01 -13.11
CA ILE A 12 -95.88 -64.08 -14.19
C ILE A 12 -94.76 -64.20 -15.23
N GLN A 13 -95.10 -64.73 -16.41
CA GLN A 13 -94.11 -64.91 -17.48
C GLN A 13 -93.72 -63.59 -18.13
N ASN A 14 -94.71 -62.71 -18.39
CA ASN A 14 -94.51 -61.37 -18.94
C ASN A 14 -95.57 -60.43 -18.34
N ALA A 15 -95.16 -59.22 -17.91
CA ALA A 15 -96.06 -58.20 -17.41
C ALA A 15 -95.79 -56.87 -18.13
N HIS A 16 -96.84 -56.26 -18.68
CA HIS A 16 -96.77 -54.88 -19.18
C HIS A 16 -97.33 -53.94 -18.09
N ILE A 17 -96.48 -53.55 -17.16
CA ILE A 17 -96.86 -52.65 -16.05
C ILE A 17 -96.58 -51.21 -16.47
N ALA A 18 -97.63 -50.43 -16.69
CA ALA A 18 -97.49 -49.04 -17.15
C ALA A 18 -96.84 -48.13 -16.10
N ASN A 19 -97.20 -48.30 -14.82
CA ASN A 19 -96.62 -47.59 -13.68
C ASN A 19 -96.52 -48.55 -12.50
N LEU A 20 -95.39 -48.55 -11.80
CA LEU A 20 -95.15 -49.35 -10.61
C LEU A 20 -94.72 -48.42 -9.47
N SER A 21 -95.49 -48.39 -8.37
CA SER A 21 -95.05 -47.76 -7.11
C SER A 21 -94.26 -48.79 -6.31
N ALA A 22 -92.94 -48.62 -6.19
CA ALA A 22 -92.01 -49.69 -5.85
C ALA A 22 -91.49 -49.70 -4.39
N ASP A 23 -92.21 -49.11 -3.44
CA ASP A 23 -91.76 -48.94 -2.03
C ASP A 23 -91.33 -50.24 -1.33
N LYS A 24 -91.81 -51.40 -1.80
CA LYS A 24 -91.55 -52.73 -1.22
C LYS A 24 -91.02 -53.76 -2.22
N VAL A 25 -90.59 -53.34 -3.41
CA VAL A 25 -90.11 -54.29 -4.42
C VAL A 25 -88.75 -54.84 -3.99
N THR A 26 -88.67 -56.14 -3.75
CA THR A 26 -87.43 -56.89 -3.56
C THR A 26 -87.20 -57.76 -4.80
N PHE A 27 -86.04 -57.63 -5.44
CA PHE A 27 -85.66 -58.44 -6.60
C PHE A 27 -84.35 -59.19 -6.32
N GLY A 28 -84.20 -60.38 -6.91
CA GLY A 28 -82.94 -61.14 -6.85
C GLY A 28 -81.88 -60.62 -7.82
N THR A 29 -82.25 -60.35 -9.07
CA THR A 29 -81.35 -59.82 -10.11
C THR A 29 -82.12 -58.92 -11.07
N MET A 30 -81.50 -57.82 -11.50
CA MET A 30 -82.00 -56.91 -12.54
C MET A 30 -80.96 -56.82 -13.66
N HIS A 31 -81.38 -56.94 -14.93
CA HIS A 31 -80.47 -56.91 -16.08
C HIS A 31 -80.30 -55.48 -16.64
N GLY A 32 -79.04 -55.07 -16.87
CA GLY A 32 -78.62 -53.66 -17.07
C GLY A 32 -79.21 -52.91 -18.27
N ASN A 33 -79.62 -53.58 -19.35
CA ASN A 33 -80.29 -52.91 -20.48
C ASN A 33 -81.66 -52.30 -20.10
N ARG A 34 -82.17 -52.59 -18.89
CA ARG A 34 -83.47 -52.14 -18.38
C ARG A 34 -83.41 -50.94 -17.43
N ILE A 35 -82.22 -50.41 -17.10
CA ILE A 35 -82.08 -49.19 -16.29
C ILE A 35 -81.73 -48.04 -17.23
N GLN A 36 -82.65 -47.10 -17.43
CA GLN A 36 -82.46 -45.95 -18.31
C GLN A 36 -81.42 -44.97 -17.72
N VAL A 37 -80.67 -44.26 -18.57
CA VAL A 37 -79.64 -43.28 -18.17
C VAL A 37 -80.23 -42.23 -17.20
N ASN A 38 -79.49 -41.86 -16.14
CA ASN A 38 -79.87 -40.89 -15.08
C ASN A 38 -80.96 -41.32 -14.08
N THR A 39 -81.37 -42.60 -14.02
CA THR A 39 -82.51 -43.02 -13.16
C THR A 39 -82.15 -43.55 -11.78
N LEU A 40 -80.87 -43.84 -11.49
CA LEU A 40 -80.45 -44.36 -10.18
C LEU A 40 -79.91 -43.24 -9.28
N ASN A 41 -80.76 -42.72 -8.39
CA ASN A 41 -80.35 -41.84 -7.29
C ASN A 41 -80.33 -42.66 -5.98
N ALA A 42 -79.16 -43.15 -5.60
CA ALA A 42 -78.98 -43.98 -4.40
C ALA A 42 -78.04 -43.32 -3.39
N ASN A 43 -78.44 -43.26 -2.12
CA ASN A 43 -77.57 -42.79 -1.03
C ASN A 43 -76.34 -43.69 -0.83
N ARG A 44 -76.43 -44.99 -1.18
CA ARG A 44 -75.33 -45.94 -1.09
C ARG A 44 -75.47 -47.05 -2.14
N LEU A 45 -74.38 -47.37 -2.83
CA LEU A 45 -74.26 -48.53 -3.71
C LEU A 45 -73.19 -49.47 -3.13
N ASN A 46 -73.55 -50.74 -2.93
CA ASN A 46 -72.63 -51.77 -2.44
C ASN A 46 -72.36 -52.76 -3.56
N LEU A 47 -71.22 -52.63 -4.24
CA LEU A 47 -70.86 -53.40 -5.43
C LEU A 47 -69.56 -54.17 -5.18
N SER A 48 -69.45 -55.39 -5.73
CA SER A 48 -68.19 -56.12 -5.74
C SER A 48 -67.16 -55.49 -6.70
N THR A 49 -67.62 -55.01 -7.85
CA THR A 49 -66.81 -54.33 -8.87
C THR A 49 -67.63 -53.22 -9.50
N LEU A 50 -67.02 -52.06 -9.66
CA LEU A 50 -67.57 -50.95 -10.43
C LEU A 50 -66.66 -50.70 -11.64
N VAL A 51 -67.22 -50.73 -12.85
CA VAL A 51 -66.54 -50.35 -14.10
C VAL A 51 -67.26 -49.12 -14.64
N VAL A 52 -66.53 -48.03 -14.83
CA VAL A 52 -67.04 -46.75 -15.35
C VAL A 52 -66.00 -46.13 -16.27
N ASP A 53 -66.43 -45.53 -17.39
CA ASP A 53 -65.54 -44.82 -18.30
C ASP A 53 -65.10 -43.47 -17.71
N THR A 54 -66.03 -42.76 -17.06
CA THR A 54 -65.78 -41.46 -16.41
C THR A 54 -66.57 -41.36 -15.11
N ALA A 55 -65.89 -40.97 -14.04
CA ALA A 55 -66.51 -40.67 -12.75
C ALA A 55 -66.33 -39.18 -12.44
N ASN A 56 -67.43 -38.47 -12.18
CA ASN A 56 -67.41 -37.12 -11.62
C ASN A 56 -67.72 -37.22 -10.12
N ILE A 57 -66.71 -37.04 -9.27
CA ILE A 57 -66.83 -37.21 -7.82
C ILE A 57 -66.51 -35.86 -7.17
N ALA A 58 -67.49 -35.28 -6.47
CA ALA A 58 -67.28 -34.01 -5.75
C ALA A 58 -66.34 -34.20 -4.54
N ASP A 59 -66.63 -35.18 -3.69
CA ASP A 59 -65.84 -35.52 -2.50
C ASP A 59 -65.57 -37.03 -2.45
N GLY A 60 -64.36 -37.42 -2.88
CA GLY A 60 -63.93 -38.81 -2.90
C GLY A 60 -63.02 -39.14 -1.73
N SER A 61 -63.51 -39.89 -0.73
CA SER A 61 -62.62 -40.54 0.25
C SER A 61 -62.14 -41.87 -0.33
N VAL A 62 -60.92 -41.89 -0.87
CA VAL A 62 -60.31 -43.09 -1.42
C VAL A 62 -59.21 -43.58 -0.50
N THR A 63 -59.46 -44.69 0.21
CA THR A 63 -58.45 -45.27 1.11
C THR A 63 -57.27 -45.86 0.34
N ASN A 64 -57.50 -46.42 -0.86
CA ASN A 64 -56.47 -46.99 -1.74
C ASN A 64 -56.89 -46.85 -3.21
N ALA A 65 -55.97 -46.44 -4.08
CA ALA A 65 -56.18 -46.39 -5.53
C ALA A 65 -54.95 -46.92 -6.28
N LYS A 66 -55.17 -47.70 -7.35
CA LYS A 66 -54.15 -47.97 -8.37
C LYS A 66 -54.44 -47.08 -9.57
N ILE A 67 -53.57 -46.11 -9.84
CA ILE A 67 -53.76 -45.14 -10.93
C ILE A 67 -52.62 -45.33 -11.93
N ALA A 68 -52.95 -45.65 -13.19
CA ALA A 68 -51.95 -45.87 -14.24
C ALA A 68 -51.31 -44.56 -14.71
N ASN A 69 -52.14 -43.52 -14.89
CA ASN A 69 -51.72 -42.17 -15.23
C ASN A 69 -52.54 -41.19 -14.40
N LEU A 70 -51.86 -40.29 -13.69
CA LEU A 70 -52.50 -39.21 -12.95
C LEU A 70 -51.98 -37.88 -13.52
N SER A 71 -52.87 -37.08 -14.09
CA SER A 71 -52.61 -35.65 -14.32
C SER A 71 -52.82 -34.92 -12.99
N VAL A 72 -51.85 -34.12 -12.56
CA VAL A 72 -51.79 -33.52 -11.20
C VAL A 72 -51.91 -32.00 -11.19
N ASP A 73 -52.76 -31.42 -12.04
CA ASP A 73 -52.84 -29.95 -12.21
C ASP A 73 -53.37 -29.18 -10.97
N LYS A 74 -54.11 -29.84 -10.06
CA LYS A 74 -54.81 -29.18 -8.92
C LYS A 74 -54.76 -29.95 -7.59
N LEU A 75 -53.82 -30.88 -7.41
CA LEU A 75 -53.73 -31.66 -6.17
C LEU A 75 -53.17 -30.79 -5.02
N ILE A 76 -53.96 -30.58 -3.96
CA ILE A 76 -53.57 -29.83 -2.74
C ILE A 76 -53.84 -30.67 -1.47
N GLY A 77 -53.00 -30.57 -0.42
CA GLY A 77 -53.23 -31.28 0.86
C GLY A 77 -52.16 -30.99 1.94
N SER A 78 -52.57 -30.96 3.21
CA SER A 78 -51.72 -30.62 4.37
C SER A 78 -50.63 -31.66 4.70
N THR A 79 -50.76 -32.88 4.16
CA THR A 79 -49.81 -33.99 4.34
C THR A 79 -49.45 -34.62 2.98
N ALA A 80 -49.53 -33.84 1.90
CA ALA A 80 -49.09 -34.30 0.59
C ALA A 80 -47.56 -34.11 0.50
N SER A 81 -46.81 -35.21 0.47
CA SER A 81 -45.38 -35.19 0.18
C SER A 81 -45.14 -34.91 -1.31
N PHE A 82 -45.36 -33.67 -1.75
CA PHE A 82 -45.19 -33.19 -3.13
C PHE A 82 -43.77 -33.32 -3.69
N VAL A 83 -42.79 -33.61 -2.83
CA VAL A 83 -41.38 -33.70 -3.18
C VAL A 83 -41.05 -34.88 -4.10
N ARG A 84 -41.89 -35.93 -4.17
CA ARG A 84 -41.71 -37.03 -5.12
C ARG A 84 -42.23 -36.72 -6.53
N ASN A 85 -41.95 -35.52 -7.04
CA ASN A 85 -42.00 -35.32 -8.48
C ASN A 85 -40.75 -35.99 -9.08
N ASN A 86 -40.92 -36.85 -10.07
CA ASN A 86 -39.83 -37.35 -10.90
C ASN A 86 -39.72 -36.34 -12.06
N TRP A 87 -38.81 -35.38 -11.96
CA TRP A 87 -38.69 -34.23 -12.88
C TRP A 87 -38.07 -34.64 -14.24
N ASN A 88 -38.61 -35.69 -14.90
CA ASN A 88 -38.43 -36.06 -16.31
C ASN A 88 -37.34 -37.07 -16.76
N ASN A 89 -36.75 -37.89 -15.89
CA ASN A 89 -35.96 -39.06 -16.33
C ASN A 89 -34.75 -38.78 -17.27
N THR A 90 -34.20 -37.55 -17.32
CA THR A 90 -33.15 -37.24 -18.33
C THR A 90 -31.93 -36.42 -17.87
N THR A 91 -31.76 -35.98 -16.62
CA THR A 91 -30.46 -35.56 -16.00
C THR A 91 -30.65 -34.92 -14.62
N SER A 92 -29.54 -34.82 -13.87
CA SER A 92 -29.32 -34.11 -12.59
C SER A 92 -30.55 -33.79 -11.71
N GLN A 93 -30.91 -34.70 -10.81
CA GLN A 93 -32.12 -34.59 -9.99
C GLN A 93 -32.01 -33.50 -8.92
N VAL A 94 -33.08 -32.71 -8.75
CA VAL A 94 -33.36 -31.90 -7.55
C VAL A 94 -34.19 -32.75 -6.59
N GLN A 95 -33.75 -32.93 -5.35
CA GLN A 95 -34.44 -33.70 -4.32
C GLN A 95 -34.65 -32.82 -3.07
N ILE A 96 -35.80 -32.91 -2.41
CA ILE A 96 -35.94 -32.38 -1.04
C ILE A 96 -35.91 -33.59 -0.09
N THR A 97 -34.88 -33.69 0.74
CA THR A 97 -34.72 -34.79 1.69
C THR A 97 -34.80 -34.24 3.12
N GLY A 98 -34.71 -35.13 4.12
CA GLY A 98 -34.59 -34.69 5.52
C GLY A 98 -33.35 -33.82 5.78
N LEU A 99 -32.39 -33.81 4.84
CA LEU A 99 -31.18 -33.00 4.92
C LEU A 99 -31.37 -31.59 4.35
N GLY A 100 -32.38 -31.34 3.51
CA GLY A 100 -32.60 -30.07 2.82
C GLY A 100 -32.93 -30.25 1.33
N LEU A 101 -32.76 -29.19 0.54
CA LEU A 101 -32.89 -29.19 -0.91
C LEU A 101 -31.54 -29.51 -1.55
N GLU A 102 -31.41 -30.64 -2.24
CA GLU A 102 -30.16 -31.07 -2.87
C GLU A 102 -30.27 -31.23 -4.37
N THR A 103 -29.16 -31.01 -5.07
CA THR A 103 -29.02 -31.37 -6.49
C THR A 103 -27.96 -32.44 -6.64
N LEU A 104 -28.22 -33.41 -7.51
CA LEU A 104 -27.30 -34.48 -7.83
C LEU A 104 -26.94 -34.44 -9.31
N SER A 105 -25.76 -34.90 -9.68
CA SER A 105 -25.36 -35.19 -11.06
C SER A 105 -24.72 -36.58 -11.06
N ASN A 106 -25.20 -37.50 -11.90
CA ASN A 106 -24.77 -38.90 -11.88
C ASN A 106 -24.79 -39.55 -10.47
N ASN A 107 -25.87 -39.31 -9.71
CA ASN A 107 -26.05 -39.71 -8.30
C ASN A 107 -25.05 -39.12 -7.28
N ASN A 108 -24.17 -38.22 -7.72
CA ASN A 108 -23.25 -37.51 -6.85
C ASN A 108 -23.84 -36.15 -6.49
N ARG A 109 -23.86 -35.81 -5.20
CA ARG A 109 -24.34 -34.49 -4.75
C ARG A 109 -23.47 -33.39 -5.35
N THR A 110 -24.11 -32.32 -5.81
CA THR A 110 -23.47 -31.11 -6.37
C THR A 110 -23.80 -29.87 -5.54
N SER A 111 -24.96 -29.85 -4.89
CA SER A 111 -25.41 -28.77 -4.00
C SER A 111 -26.33 -29.29 -2.90
N LEU A 112 -26.30 -28.67 -1.72
CA LEU A 112 -27.26 -28.88 -0.63
C LEU A 112 -27.58 -27.54 0.05
N LEU A 113 -28.85 -27.16 0.07
CA LEU A 113 -29.35 -26.00 0.81
C LEU A 113 -30.12 -26.48 2.04
N ASN A 114 -29.65 -26.12 3.23
CA ASN A 114 -30.27 -26.50 4.50
C ASN A 114 -30.05 -25.44 5.61
N GLY A 115 -30.31 -25.82 6.86
CA GLY A 115 -30.16 -24.92 8.02
C GLY A 115 -28.74 -24.37 8.22
N ASN A 116 -27.73 -24.97 7.61
CA ASN A 116 -26.33 -24.52 7.65
C ASN A 116 -25.95 -23.64 6.44
N GLY A 117 -26.91 -23.28 5.59
CA GLY A 117 -26.69 -22.52 4.36
C GLY A 117 -26.58 -23.40 3.12
N HIS A 118 -25.80 -22.95 2.15
CA HIS A 118 -25.64 -23.58 0.84
C HIS A 118 -24.26 -24.24 0.71
N SER A 119 -24.24 -25.57 0.69
CA SER A 119 -23.05 -26.40 0.48
C SER A 119 -22.82 -26.71 -0.99
N PHE A 120 -21.55 -26.70 -1.39
CA PHE A 120 -21.08 -26.97 -2.75
C PHE A 120 -20.21 -28.23 -2.79
N TYR A 121 -20.42 -29.04 -3.81
CA TYR A 121 -19.70 -30.29 -3.99
C TYR A 121 -19.15 -30.38 -5.42
N ARG A 122 -17.95 -30.94 -5.55
CA ARG A 122 -17.30 -31.21 -6.84
C ARG A 122 -16.57 -32.54 -6.75
N ASP A 123 -16.79 -33.41 -7.74
CA ASP A 123 -16.12 -34.72 -7.85
C ASP A 123 -16.18 -35.53 -6.54
N ASN A 124 -17.38 -35.60 -5.93
CA ASN A 124 -17.66 -36.25 -4.65
C ASN A 124 -17.01 -35.66 -3.38
N ASN A 125 -16.36 -34.51 -3.50
CA ASN A 125 -15.80 -33.79 -2.36
C ASN A 125 -16.70 -32.63 -1.95
N HIS A 126 -16.94 -32.49 -0.65
CA HIS A 126 -17.55 -31.29 -0.09
C HIS A 126 -16.52 -30.16 -0.13
N ILE A 127 -16.74 -29.14 -0.96
CA ILE A 127 -15.79 -28.05 -1.16
C ILE A 127 -15.94 -27.01 -0.06
N GLY A 128 -17.18 -26.74 0.36
CA GLY A 128 -17.46 -25.72 1.35
C GLY A 128 -18.93 -25.31 1.37
N ASN A 129 -19.27 -24.36 2.23
CA ASN A 129 -20.61 -23.79 2.29
C ASN A 129 -20.61 -22.28 2.56
N ILE A 130 -21.66 -21.62 2.10
CA ILE A 130 -21.95 -20.22 2.41
C ILE A 130 -23.19 -20.19 3.29
N GLY A 131 -23.09 -19.60 4.48
CA GLY A 131 -24.22 -19.60 5.41
C GLY A 131 -24.05 -18.68 6.61
N ALA A 132 -25.13 -18.57 7.38
CA ALA A 132 -25.09 -17.91 8.68
C ALA A 132 -24.16 -18.67 9.63
N SER A 133 -23.33 -17.94 10.35
CA SER A 133 -22.33 -18.48 11.27
C SER A 133 -22.19 -17.57 12.49
N HIS A 134 -21.42 -18.02 13.46
CA HIS A 134 -21.02 -17.23 14.62
C HIS A 134 -19.55 -17.50 14.93
N TRP A 135 -18.92 -16.58 15.65
CA TRP A 135 -17.57 -16.79 16.14
C TRP A 135 -17.54 -17.93 17.16
N THR A 136 -16.53 -18.80 17.07
CA THR A 136 -16.40 -20.01 17.90
C THR A 136 -16.39 -19.72 19.40
N THR A 137 -15.81 -18.58 19.80
CA THR A 137 -15.69 -18.17 21.21
C THR A 137 -16.78 -17.17 21.64
N ASN A 138 -17.64 -16.70 20.73
CA ASN A 138 -18.72 -15.75 21.03
C ASN A 138 -19.92 -15.96 20.09
N ALA A 139 -20.87 -16.79 20.53
CA ALA A 139 -22.09 -17.11 19.76
C ALA A 139 -23.02 -15.91 19.52
N SER A 140 -22.87 -14.82 20.28
CA SER A 140 -23.61 -13.57 20.04
C SER A 140 -23.03 -12.77 18.87
N HIS A 141 -21.77 -12.99 18.51
CA HIS A 141 -21.14 -12.37 17.35
C HIS A 141 -21.41 -13.20 16.08
N ARG A 142 -22.53 -12.89 15.43
CA ARG A 142 -23.07 -13.61 14.27
C ARG A 142 -22.69 -12.92 12.95
N GLY A 143 -22.59 -13.69 11.87
CA GLY A 143 -22.27 -13.16 10.54
C GLY A 143 -22.54 -14.17 9.42
N LEU A 144 -22.06 -13.85 8.22
CA LEU A 144 -22.01 -14.76 7.09
C LEU A 144 -20.59 -15.31 6.94
N SER A 145 -20.46 -16.59 6.62
CA SER A 145 -19.16 -17.21 6.41
C SER A 145 -19.13 -17.99 5.11
N PHE A 146 -17.99 -17.88 4.42
CA PHE A 146 -17.60 -18.73 3.31
C PHE A 146 -16.66 -19.78 3.90
N ASN A 147 -17.20 -20.93 4.27
CA ASN A 147 -16.40 -21.99 4.87
C ASN A 147 -15.85 -22.88 3.76
N MET A 148 -14.55 -23.17 3.81
CA MET A 148 -13.87 -24.06 2.88
C MET A 148 -13.39 -25.29 3.64
N THR A 149 -13.56 -26.48 3.07
CA THR A 149 -13.03 -27.71 3.69
C THR A 149 -11.58 -27.93 3.28
N ASN A 150 -10.93 -28.91 3.90
CA ASN A 150 -9.56 -29.31 3.54
C ASN A 150 -9.43 -29.80 2.07
N ALA A 151 -10.53 -30.22 1.44
CA ALA A 151 -10.56 -30.64 0.03
C ALA A 151 -10.61 -29.46 -0.95
N CYS A 152 -10.86 -28.24 -0.47
CA CYS A 152 -10.88 -27.05 -1.31
C CYS A 152 -9.47 -26.46 -1.46
N GLY A 153 -8.99 -26.34 -2.71
CA GLY A 153 -7.67 -25.77 -3.00
C GLY A 153 -7.66 -24.24 -3.05
N TYR A 154 -8.76 -23.61 -3.47
CA TYR A 154 -8.86 -22.16 -3.58
C TYR A 154 -10.32 -21.68 -3.62
N MET A 155 -10.51 -20.40 -3.35
CA MET A 155 -11.73 -19.65 -3.64
C MET A 155 -11.32 -18.40 -4.41
N SER A 156 -12.02 -18.07 -5.50
CA SER A 156 -11.65 -16.94 -6.34
C SER A 156 -12.85 -16.17 -6.87
N TRP A 157 -12.63 -14.88 -7.11
CA TRP A 157 -13.41 -14.04 -7.98
C TRP A 157 -12.65 -13.91 -9.31
N SER A 158 -13.30 -14.32 -10.39
CA SER A 158 -12.68 -14.40 -11.71
C SER A 158 -13.53 -13.69 -12.76
N HIS A 159 -12.89 -13.21 -13.82
CA HIS A 159 -13.55 -12.49 -14.91
C HIS A 159 -13.18 -13.09 -16.27
N ASP A 160 -14.14 -13.18 -17.17
CA ASP A 160 -13.93 -13.58 -18.57
C ASP A 160 -13.52 -12.34 -19.38
N ASP A 161 -12.22 -12.06 -19.38
CA ASP A 161 -11.66 -10.85 -20.00
C ASP A 161 -11.87 -10.80 -21.53
N ASN A 162 -12.10 -11.96 -22.16
CA ASN A 162 -12.16 -12.10 -23.63
C ASN A 162 -13.53 -12.57 -24.13
N ASN A 163 -14.53 -12.70 -23.25
CA ASN A 163 -15.87 -13.23 -23.55
C ASN A 163 -15.82 -14.59 -24.28
N ASN A 164 -14.93 -15.49 -23.84
CA ASN A 164 -14.69 -16.81 -24.45
C ASN A 164 -14.98 -17.99 -23.51
N GLY A 165 -15.53 -17.72 -22.33
CA GLY A 165 -15.82 -18.70 -21.28
C GLY A 165 -14.61 -19.10 -20.43
N ILE A 166 -13.44 -18.46 -20.62
CA ILE A 166 -12.23 -18.70 -19.82
C ILE A 166 -12.10 -17.58 -18.80
N TYR A 167 -12.18 -17.92 -17.52
CA TYR A 167 -12.17 -16.96 -16.43
C TYR A 167 -10.77 -16.83 -15.82
N THR A 168 -10.26 -15.60 -15.78
CA THR A 168 -8.99 -15.24 -15.13
C THR A 168 -9.23 -14.80 -13.70
N GLN A 169 -8.47 -15.32 -12.74
CA GLN A 169 -8.58 -14.92 -11.33
C GLN A 169 -8.16 -13.45 -11.16
N LYS A 170 -8.97 -12.68 -10.43
CA LYS A 170 -8.72 -11.26 -10.09
C LYS A 170 -8.41 -11.10 -8.60
N LEU A 171 -9.10 -11.87 -7.77
CA LEU A 171 -8.87 -12.02 -6.34
C LEU A 171 -9.05 -13.49 -5.99
N ALA A 172 -8.14 -14.07 -5.22
CA ALA A 172 -8.31 -15.43 -4.75
C ALA A 172 -7.66 -15.64 -3.37
N TRP A 173 -8.10 -16.67 -2.67
CA TRP A 173 -7.36 -17.30 -1.59
C TRP A 173 -6.93 -18.69 -2.02
N HIS A 174 -5.67 -19.04 -1.81
CA HIS A 174 -5.11 -20.36 -2.08
C HIS A 174 -4.68 -21.03 -0.77
N LYS A 175 -4.98 -22.32 -0.63
CA LYS A 175 -4.67 -23.09 0.56
C LYS A 175 -3.16 -23.29 0.78
N ASP A 176 -2.44 -23.54 -0.29
CA ASP A 176 -1.03 -23.91 -0.29
C ASP A 176 -0.35 -23.47 -1.59
N ASP A 177 0.98 -23.60 -1.63
CA ASP A 177 1.83 -23.14 -2.74
C ASP A 177 1.86 -24.11 -3.95
N THR A 178 0.95 -25.10 -4.03
CA THR A 178 1.03 -26.17 -5.04
C THR A 178 0.86 -25.67 -6.47
N VAL A 179 -0.02 -24.68 -6.68
CA VAL A 179 -0.32 -24.11 -8.01
C VAL A 179 0.19 -22.67 -8.12
N THR A 180 0.06 -21.89 -7.06
CA THR A 180 0.50 -20.50 -6.94
C THR A 180 0.65 -20.17 -5.46
N ASN A 181 1.09 -18.97 -5.12
CA ASN A 181 1.34 -18.56 -3.74
C ASN A 181 0.11 -18.75 -2.83
N ALA A 182 0.33 -19.38 -1.68
CA ALA A 182 -0.64 -19.55 -0.61
C ALA A 182 -1.10 -18.20 -0.04
N GLY A 183 -2.33 -18.17 0.45
CA GLY A 183 -2.96 -16.96 0.97
C GLY A 183 -3.70 -16.16 -0.09
N PHE A 184 -3.92 -14.88 0.19
CA PHE A 184 -4.67 -14.01 -0.70
C PHE A 184 -3.80 -13.49 -1.85
N THR A 185 -4.21 -13.78 -3.08
CA THR A 185 -3.63 -13.25 -4.31
C THR A 185 -4.55 -12.20 -4.90
N ILE A 186 -3.97 -11.07 -5.31
CA ILE A 186 -4.70 -9.96 -5.91
C ILE A 186 -4.01 -9.66 -7.23
N SER A 187 -4.68 -10.01 -8.32
CA SER A 187 -4.17 -9.90 -9.70
C SER A 187 -4.74 -8.68 -10.43
N ASP A 188 -5.31 -7.75 -9.69
CA ASP A 188 -5.88 -6.50 -10.17
C ASP A 188 -5.56 -5.34 -9.20
N ASN A 189 -5.90 -4.11 -9.55
CA ASN A 189 -5.62 -2.93 -8.74
C ASN A 189 -6.50 -2.86 -7.48
N ILE A 190 -5.91 -2.47 -6.34
CA ILE A 190 -6.64 -2.16 -5.11
C ILE A 190 -6.79 -0.64 -5.00
N TYR A 191 -7.98 -0.13 -5.25
CA TYR A 191 -8.32 1.26 -4.99
C TYR A 191 -9.03 1.37 -3.63
N SER A 192 -8.54 2.24 -2.76
CA SER A 192 -9.17 2.55 -1.48
C SER A 192 -9.31 4.06 -1.31
N SER A 193 -10.53 4.56 -1.12
CA SER A 193 -10.79 5.96 -0.78
C SER A 193 -10.45 6.30 0.68
N TYR A 194 -10.13 5.27 1.48
CA TYR A 194 -9.74 5.39 2.88
C TYR A 194 -8.36 4.77 3.13
N ARG A 195 -7.83 4.97 4.33
CA ARG A 195 -6.53 4.40 4.73
C ARG A 195 -6.59 2.87 4.71
N LEU A 196 -5.61 2.25 4.06
CA LEU A 196 -5.36 0.83 4.15
C LEU A 196 -4.48 0.56 5.38
N TYR A 197 -5.05 -0.08 6.41
CA TYR A 197 -4.32 -0.43 7.62
C TYR A 197 -3.57 -1.74 7.41
N ILE A 198 -2.24 -1.67 7.36
CA ILE A 198 -1.35 -2.82 7.15
C ILE A 198 -0.38 -2.89 8.34
N SER A 199 -0.32 -4.03 9.02
CA SER A 199 0.59 -4.25 10.16
C SER A 199 2.06 -4.42 9.72
N GLY A 200 2.28 -4.89 8.49
CA GLY A 200 3.60 -4.97 7.87
C GLY A 200 3.47 -5.03 6.34
N LEU A 201 4.28 -4.23 5.64
CA LEU A 201 4.41 -4.27 4.19
C LEU A 201 5.76 -4.92 3.87
N SER A 202 5.78 -5.90 2.98
CA SER A 202 7.02 -6.43 2.43
C SER A 202 6.87 -6.68 0.93
N SER A 203 7.84 -6.24 0.15
CA SER A 203 7.92 -6.54 -1.28
C SER A 203 8.91 -7.67 -1.51
N HIS A 204 8.48 -8.74 -2.18
CA HIS A 204 9.38 -9.81 -2.64
C HIS A 204 9.81 -9.52 -4.09
N GLY A 205 11.10 -9.28 -4.32
CA GLY A 205 11.67 -9.04 -5.65
C GLY A 205 12.97 -9.81 -5.87
N TYR A 206 12.83 -11.00 -6.46
CA TYR A 206 13.80 -11.82 -7.24
C TYR A 206 15.19 -12.26 -6.69
N SER A 207 15.52 -13.50 -7.13
CA SER A 207 16.72 -14.37 -7.10
C SER A 207 17.59 -14.59 -5.84
N ASP A 208 18.06 -13.58 -5.09
CA ASP A 208 19.25 -13.80 -4.22
C ASP A 208 19.10 -13.36 -2.75
N GLY A 209 17.88 -13.45 -2.21
CA GLY A 209 17.64 -13.34 -0.78
C GLY A 209 16.93 -12.07 -0.35
N ASN A 210 15.88 -12.28 0.44
CA ASN A 210 15.04 -11.37 1.20
C ASN A 210 15.61 -9.96 1.47
N ARG A 211 15.47 -9.03 0.52
CA ARG A 211 15.57 -7.59 0.80
C ARG A 211 14.17 -7.04 1.04
N HIS A 212 13.62 -7.29 2.22
CA HIS A 212 12.37 -6.68 2.64
C HIS A 212 12.54 -5.16 2.75
N LEU A 213 11.59 -4.41 2.19
CA LEU A 213 11.34 -3.01 2.54
C LEU A 213 10.49 -3.02 3.81
N ASP A 214 11.10 -2.84 4.97
CA ASP A 214 10.39 -2.81 6.24
C ASP A 214 9.99 -1.36 6.56
N LEU A 215 8.68 -1.09 6.63
CA LEU A 215 8.14 0.10 7.27
C LEU A 215 7.98 -0.17 8.76
N GLN A 216 8.68 0.60 9.60
CA GLN A 216 8.61 0.42 11.05
C GLN A 216 8.77 1.73 11.80
N ASN A 217 8.21 1.79 13.01
CA ASN A 217 8.53 2.81 13.98
C ASN A 217 10.02 2.71 14.34
N TYR A 218 10.69 3.85 14.42
CA TYR A 218 12.11 3.93 14.73
C TYR A 218 12.37 5.10 15.67
N THR A 219 13.30 4.93 16.61
CA THR A 219 13.73 6.02 17.49
C THR A 219 15.18 6.36 17.21
N TRP A 220 15.44 7.64 16.93
CA TRP A 220 16.78 8.19 16.71
C TRP A 220 17.02 9.35 17.68
N ASN A 221 18.06 9.26 18.52
CA ASN A 221 18.38 10.28 19.52
C ASN A 221 17.16 10.77 20.32
N GLY A 222 16.32 9.83 20.77
CA GLY A 222 15.10 10.12 21.53
C GLY A 222 13.90 10.61 20.71
N THR A 223 14.05 10.86 19.41
CA THR A 223 12.96 11.29 18.52
C THR A 223 12.32 10.09 17.85
N ALA A 224 10.99 9.95 17.96
CA ALA A 224 10.22 8.94 17.25
C ALA A 224 10.09 9.30 15.76
N MET A 225 10.25 8.30 14.90
CA MET A 225 10.33 8.44 13.45
C MET A 225 9.61 7.27 12.76
N LEU A 226 9.29 7.45 11.49
CA LEU A 226 8.96 6.37 10.58
C LEU A 226 10.18 6.04 9.73
N ALA A 227 10.62 4.78 9.74
CA ALA A 227 11.76 4.34 8.95
C ALA A 227 11.35 3.37 7.83
N LEU A 228 11.95 3.60 6.67
CA LEU A 228 12.08 2.64 5.58
C LEU A 228 13.42 1.93 5.74
N ARG A 229 13.41 0.67 6.19
CA ARG A 229 14.64 -0.10 6.43
C ARG A 229 14.81 -1.19 5.38
N ARG A 230 16.06 -1.44 5.00
CA ARG A 230 16.46 -2.67 4.31
C ARG A 230 16.64 -3.80 5.32
N GLY A 231 15.72 -4.78 5.31
CA GLY A 231 15.42 -5.67 6.45
C GLY A 231 16.58 -6.39 7.14
N SER A 232 17.61 -6.86 6.41
CA SER A 232 18.74 -7.57 7.03
C SER A 232 19.93 -6.70 7.40
N SER A 233 19.93 -5.43 7.00
CA SER A 233 21.17 -4.63 7.00
C SER A 233 21.15 -3.43 7.93
N GLY A 234 20.02 -3.03 8.51
CA GLY A 234 20.00 -1.85 9.39
C GLY A 234 20.15 -0.51 8.66
N ALA A 235 20.49 -0.48 7.36
CA ALA A 235 20.42 0.73 6.54
C ALA A 235 18.97 1.20 6.41
N LYS A 236 18.73 2.50 6.55
CA LYS A 236 17.38 3.07 6.53
C LYS A 236 17.35 4.53 6.11
N VAL A 237 16.19 4.96 5.63
CA VAL A 237 15.77 6.36 5.58
C VAL A 237 14.73 6.52 6.66
N ALA A 238 14.93 7.47 7.57
CA ALA A 238 14.01 7.73 8.67
C ALA A 238 13.58 9.19 8.68
N LEU A 239 12.28 9.42 8.86
CA LEU A 239 11.67 10.75 8.92
C LEU A 239 10.92 10.91 10.24
N GLY A 240 11.33 11.92 11.02
CA GLY A 240 10.66 12.37 12.24
C GLY A 240 10.11 13.78 12.05
N THR A 241 9.48 14.32 13.09
CA THR A 241 8.87 15.66 13.07
C THR A 241 9.89 16.79 13.02
N SER A 242 11.06 16.62 13.65
CA SER A 242 12.13 17.62 13.74
C SER A 242 13.45 17.18 13.11
N ILE A 243 13.56 15.92 12.68
CA ILE A 243 14.80 15.32 12.19
C ILE A 243 14.51 14.39 11.00
N GLY A 244 15.36 14.43 9.98
CA GLY A 244 15.43 13.43 8.91
C GLY A 244 16.83 12.83 8.83
N VAL A 245 16.92 11.51 8.61
CA VAL A 245 18.21 10.79 8.57
C VAL A 245 18.26 9.82 7.39
N LEU A 246 19.35 9.91 6.64
CA LEU A 246 19.81 8.84 5.75
C LEU A 246 20.98 8.15 6.45
N MET A 247 20.88 6.85 6.69
CA MET A 247 21.91 6.11 7.42
C MET A 247 22.17 4.72 6.84
N ASN A 248 23.44 4.32 6.85
CA ASN A 248 23.85 2.99 6.42
C ASN A 248 23.78 1.96 7.57
N SER A 249 24.14 0.71 7.25
CA SER A 249 24.21 -0.41 8.20
C SER A 249 25.26 -0.24 9.30
N GLY A 250 26.32 0.53 9.02
CA GLY A 250 27.40 0.84 9.95
C GLY A 250 27.14 2.08 10.80
N ASN A 251 25.90 2.59 10.82
CA ASN A 251 25.47 3.82 11.49
C ASN A 251 26.10 5.12 10.98
N ALA A 252 26.77 5.10 9.82
CA ALA A 252 27.19 6.34 9.18
C ALA A 252 25.98 7.07 8.61
N TYR A 253 25.89 8.37 8.86
CA TYR A 253 24.68 9.13 8.53
C TYR A 253 24.93 10.54 8.03
N ILE A 254 23.95 11.05 7.29
CA ILE A 254 23.70 12.48 7.12
C ILE A 254 22.34 12.79 7.71
N GLN A 255 22.29 13.83 8.54
CA GLN A 255 21.11 14.24 9.28
C GLN A 255 20.76 15.68 8.91
N VAL A 256 19.50 15.92 8.63
CA VAL A 256 18.89 17.25 8.63
C VAL A 256 18.01 17.39 9.85
N GLY A 257 17.98 18.57 10.46
CA GLY A 257 17.09 18.81 11.59
C GLY A 257 17.07 20.26 12.02
N ALA A 258 16.36 20.51 13.11
CA ALA A 258 16.30 21.80 13.77
C ALA A 258 16.64 21.65 15.25
N THR A 259 17.41 22.60 15.78
CA THR A 259 17.65 22.75 17.21
C THR A 259 17.19 24.15 17.62
N SER A 260 16.45 24.26 18.72
CA SER A 260 16.14 25.57 19.32
C SER A 260 17.20 25.87 20.38
N PRO A 261 17.84 27.06 20.38
CA PRO A 261 17.58 28.22 19.50
C PRO A 261 18.43 28.27 18.22
N SER A 262 19.36 27.35 18.01
CA SER A 262 20.40 27.38 16.96
C SER A 262 19.93 27.24 15.50
N GLY A 263 18.65 26.99 15.25
CA GLY A 263 18.04 26.93 13.91
C GLY A 263 18.19 25.57 13.20
N ASN A 264 18.05 25.60 11.87
CA ASN A 264 18.13 24.41 11.01
C ASN A 264 19.59 24.04 10.71
N TYR A 265 19.88 22.74 10.59
CA TYR A 265 21.23 22.26 10.28
C TYR A 265 21.23 21.04 9.35
N VAL A 266 22.38 20.84 8.70
CA VAL A 266 22.79 19.58 8.08
C VAL A 266 24.06 19.13 8.79
N ARG A 267 24.08 17.90 9.33
CA ARG A 267 25.24 17.39 10.08
C ARG A 267 25.56 15.93 9.76
N SER A 268 26.82 15.58 9.97
CA SER A 268 27.30 14.20 9.97
C SER A 268 28.53 14.09 10.88
N VAL A 269 28.41 13.31 11.95
CA VAL A 269 29.55 13.02 12.84
C VAL A 269 30.61 12.17 12.10
N ASP A 270 30.19 11.36 11.14
CA ASP A 270 31.09 10.55 10.31
C ASP A 270 31.96 11.41 9.38
N ILE A 271 31.38 12.48 8.80
CA ILE A 271 32.15 13.46 8.02
C ILE A 271 33.14 14.19 8.94
N TRP A 272 32.69 14.63 10.12
CA TRP A 272 33.54 15.32 11.10
C TRP A 272 34.75 14.48 11.53
N ASN A 273 34.53 13.20 11.87
CA ASN A 273 35.59 12.29 12.32
C ASN A 273 36.56 11.90 11.21
N ARG A 274 36.25 12.18 9.94
CA ARG A 274 37.09 11.81 8.79
C ARG A 274 37.98 12.98 8.36
N THR A 275 39.13 13.09 8.99
CA THR A 275 40.11 14.16 8.74
C THR A 275 40.96 13.89 7.49
N SER A 276 41.39 14.97 6.82
CA SER A 276 42.37 14.96 5.72
C SER A 276 43.26 16.20 5.82
N SER A 277 44.49 16.12 5.33
CA SER A 277 45.41 17.27 5.25
C SER A 277 45.17 18.16 4.01
N ASN A 278 44.23 17.78 3.14
CA ASN A 278 43.86 18.60 1.99
C ASN A 278 43.06 19.83 2.44
N SER A 279 43.19 20.94 1.72
CA SER A 279 42.38 22.15 1.93
C SER A 279 40.88 21.89 1.75
N ALA A 280 40.05 22.72 2.40
CA ALA A 280 38.61 22.72 2.19
C ALA A 280 38.30 22.92 0.69
N ASN A 281 37.45 22.07 0.12
CA ASN A 281 37.22 22.01 -1.32
C ASN A 281 35.73 22.12 -1.71
N VAL A 282 34.84 22.27 -0.74
CA VAL A 282 33.39 22.41 -0.95
C VAL A 282 32.93 23.73 -0.33
N ARG A 283 32.19 24.54 -1.08
CA ARG A 283 31.49 25.73 -0.60
C ARG A 283 29.98 25.61 -0.80
N VAL A 284 29.22 26.41 -0.08
CA VAL A 284 27.78 26.59 -0.29
C VAL A 284 27.60 27.83 -1.17
N ALA A 285 26.86 27.70 -2.28
CA ALA A 285 26.46 28.85 -3.09
C ALA A 285 25.21 29.52 -2.50
N ASP A 286 24.92 30.75 -2.92
CA ASP A 286 23.75 31.52 -2.45
C ASP A 286 22.42 30.78 -2.69
N SER A 287 22.37 29.96 -3.75
CA SER A 287 21.26 29.04 -4.03
C SER A 287 21.09 27.87 -3.03
N GLY A 288 21.97 27.74 -2.04
CA GLY A 288 22.03 26.63 -1.09
C GLY A 288 22.73 25.37 -1.63
N ASN A 289 23.23 25.40 -2.86
CA ASN A 289 23.89 24.24 -3.49
C ASN A 289 25.33 24.05 -2.99
N LEU A 290 25.75 22.80 -2.84
CA LEU A 290 27.15 22.45 -2.59
C LEU A 290 27.95 22.48 -3.90
N LEU A 291 29.00 23.29 -3.96
CA LEU A 291 29.90 23.42 -5.10
C LEU A 291 31.33 23.05 -4.73
N ARG A 292 32.08 22.50 -5.70
CA ARG A 292 33.50 22.17 -5.52
C ARG A 292 34.40 23.27 -6.07
N SER A 293 35.37 23.71 -5.28
CA SER A 293 36.38 24.68 -5.72
C SER A 293 37.35 24.04 -6.74
N THR A 294 37.76 24.79 -7.75
CA THR A 294 38.70 24.29 -8.77
C THR A 294 39.71 25.36 -9.16
N SER A 295 40.96 24.95 -9.44
CA SER A 295 42.00 25.88 -9.91
C SER A 295 42.70 25.41 -11.19
N ALA A 296 42.35 24.24 -11.74
CA ALA A 296 42.96 23.71 -12.95
C ALA A 296 42.53 24.52 -14.19
N SER A 297 43.44 24.73 -15.13
CA SER A 297 43.22 25.52 -16.35
C SER A 297 42.05 25.04 -17.20
N LYS A 298 41.72 23.74 -17.19
CA LYS A 298 40.57 23.18 -17.90
C LYS A 298 39.20 23.73 -17.44
N TYR A 299 39.14 24.36 -16.28
CA TYR A 299 37.94 25.01 -15.74
C TYR A 299 38.00 26.54 -15.86
N LYS A 300 39.00 27.09 -16.57
CA LYS A 300 39.26 28.53 -16.68
C LYS A 300 39.38 28.93 -18.14
N LEU A 301 38.93 30.13 -18.47
CA LEU A 301 39.05 30.75 -19.79
C LEU A 301 39.73 32.11 -19.63
N LEU A 302 40.43 32.59 -20.67
CA LEU A 302 41.10 33.89 -20.70
C LEU A 302 42.06 34.10 -19.51
N ILE A 303 43.03 33.19 -19.36
CA ILE A 303 44.06 33.32 -18.33
C ILE A 303 45.08 34.37 -18.78
N GLU A 304 45.21 35.46 -18.02
CA GLU A 304 46.08 36.61 -18.31
C GLU A 304 47.00 36.94 -17.13
N ASP A 305 48.08 37.70 -17.40
CA ASP A 305 49.01 38.19 -16.40
C ASP A 305 48.72 39.66 -16.06
N GLU A 306 48.12 39.89 -14.89
CA GLU A 306 47.74 41.23 -14.43
C GLU A 306 48.93 42.13 -14.10
N GLU A 307 50.14 41.58 -13.89
CA GLU A 307 51.35 42.37 -13.60
C GLU A 307 51.72 43.20 -14.84
N THR A 308 51.52 42.61 -16.03
CA THR A 308 51.73 43.29 -17.32
C THR A 308 50.70 44.36 -17.62
N LYS A 309 49.56 44.35 -16.92
CA LYS A 309 48.47 45.31 -17.09
C LYS A 309 48.53 46.48 -16.11
N GLY A 310 49.56 46.52 -15.25
CA GLY A 310 49.74 47.59 -14.28
C GLY A 310 48.82 47.50 -13.06
N PHE A 311 48.40 46.28 -12.70
CA PHE A 311 47.65 46.06 -11.46
C PHE A 311 48.52 46.44 -10.24
N ASP A 312 47.96 47.21 -9.31
CA ASP A 312 48.66 47.74 -8.15
C ASP A 312 48.59 46.79 -6.95
N TYR A 313 49.64 45.98 -6.81
CA TYR A 313 49.75 44.97 -5.75
C TYR A 313 50.06 45.55 -4.36
N GLU A 314 50.56 46.79 -4.27
CA GLU A 314 51.00 47.39 -3.00
C GLU A 314 49.82 47.84 -2.13
N ARG A 315 48.62 47.97 -2.70
CA ARG A 315 47.36 48.28 -1.98
C ARG A 315 47.07 47.34 -0.81
N ILE A 316 47.58 46.10 -0.84
CA ILE A 316 47.44 45.16 0.27
C ILE A 316 48.14 45.64 1.54
N LEU A 317 49.18 46.47 1.41
CA LEU A 317 49.95 47.01 2.53
C LEU A 317 49.19 48.11 3.29
N ASP A 318 48.14 48.67 2.69
CA ASP A 318 47.28 49.70 3.31
C ASP A 318 46.17 49.10 4.18
N LEU A 319 46.05 47.77 4.22
CA LEU A 319 45.05 47.07 5.02
C LEU A 319 45.42 47.00 6.50
N THR A 320 44.41 47.17 7.37
CA THR A 320 44.57 47.08 8.83
C THR A 320 43.83 45.87 9.39
N VAL A 321 44.50 45.09 10.25
CA VAL A 321 43.89 43.96 10.95
C VAL A 321 42.87 44.45 11.99
N LYS A 322 41.66 43.91 11.93
CA LYS A 322 40.55 44.16 12.85
C LYS A 322 40.19 42.90 13.65
N SER A 323 39.34 43.05 14.66
CA SER A 323 38.82 41.93 15.45
C SER A 323 37.37 42.13 15.89
N TRP A 324 36.58 41.06 15.89
CA TRP A 324 35.12 41.09 16.12
C TRP A 324 34.63 39.87 16.91
N TYR A 325 33.38 39.92 17.36
CA TYR A 325 32.61 38.76 17.79
C TYR A 325 31.58 38.44 16.71
N ASP A 326 31.32 37.16 16.45
CA ASP A 326 30.30 36.75 15.49
C ASP A 326 28.89 37.13 15.99
N LYS A 327 28.14 37.86 15.16
CA LYS A 327 26.83 38.40 15.52
C LYS A 327 25.83 37.27 15.81
N GLY A 328 25.76 36.27 14.93
CA GLY A 328 24.85 35.14 15.09
C GLY A 328 25.13 34.37 16.38
N SER A 329 26.38 34.04 16.65
CA SER A 329 26.80 33.39 17.90
C SER A 329 26.44 34.21 19.13
N CYS A 330 26.60 35.53 19.09
CA CYS A 330 26.18 36.42 20.18
C CYS A 330 24.67 36.41 20.40
N GLU A 331 23.87 36.42 19.33
CA GLU A 331 22.40 36.39 19.40
C GLU A 331 21.87 35.07 19.95
N VAL A 332 22.42 33.93 19.50
CA VAL A 332 22.08 32.61 20.02
C VAL A 332 22.49 32.51 21.50
N TYR A 333 23.70 32.98 21.86
CA TYR A 333 24.17 33.00 23.24
C TYR A 333 23.25 33.83 24.16
N ALA A 334 22.84 35.02 23.70
CA ALA A 334 21.92 35.89 24.44
C ALA A 334 20.54 35.21 24.63
N THR A 335 20.01 34.58 23.59
CA THR A 335 18.76 33.81 23.66
C THR A 335 18.87 32.69 24.69
N CYS A 336 19.94 31.90 24.66
CA CYS A 336 20.18 30.83 25.63
C CYS A 336 20.14 31.35 27.08
N LEU A 337 20.80 32.48 27.36
CA LEU A 337 20.76 33.08 28.69
C LEU A 337 19.36 33.56 29.07
N SER A 338 18.60 34.12 28.13
CA SER A 338 17.27 34.66 28.40
C SER A 338 16.20 33.57 28.61
N GLU A 339 16.30 32.45 27.92
CA GLU A 339 15.33 31.34 27.96
C GLU A 339 15.78 30.21 28.89
N GLY A 340 16.96 30.32 29.51
CA GLY A 340 17.47 29.36 30.49
C GLY A 340 18.07 28.08 29.87
N TYR A 341 18.52 28.13 28.62
CA TYR A 341 19.21 27.01 27.97
C TYR A 341 20.67 26.92 28.43
N ASP A 342 21.22 25.69 28.50
CA ASP A 342 22.63 25.47 28.79
C ASP A 342 23.49 25.79 27.56
N THR A 343 24.29 26.85 27.66
CA THR A 343 25.19 27.31 26.59
C THR A 343 26.25 26.28 26.19
N LYS A 344 26.60 25.33 27.08
CA LYS A 344 27.55 24.25 26.77
C LYS A 344 26.94 23.15 25.91
N GLN A 345 25.63 22.94 26.02
CA GLN A 345 24.92 21.90 25.28
C GLN A 345 24.73 22.29 23.79
N GLU A 346 24.66 23.59 23.52
CA GLU A 346 24.58 24.15 22.16
C GLU A 346 25.95 24.40 21.50
N ASP A 347 27.06 24.03 22.17
CA ASP A 347 28.46 24.28 21.74
C ASP A 347 28.74 25.74 21.34
N ILE A 348 28.05 26.69 21.97
CA ILE A 348 28.19 28.12 21.67
C ILE A 348 29.42 28.65 22.40
N GLN A 349 30.48 28.94 21.66
CA GLN A 349 31.69 29.54 22.21
C GLN A 349 31.94 30.92 21.61
N LEU A 350 31.71 31.96 22.41
CA LEU A 350 32.07 33.33 22.03
C LEU A 350 33.58 33.50 22.05
N ARG A 351 34.18 33.58 20.87
CA ARG A 351 35.61 33.83 20.68
C ARG A 351 35.80 35.13 19.90
N ARG A 352 36.82 35.89 20.28
CA ARG A 352 37.23 37.07 19.51
C ARG A 352 37.97 36.60 18.26
N ASN A 353 37.42 36.94 17.11
CA ASN A 353 37.98 36.63 15.80
C ASN A 353 38.88 37.78 15.34
N PHE A 354 39.87 37.48 14.50
CA PHE A 354 40.82 38.45 13.95
C PHE A 354 40.91 38.27 12.44
N GLY A 355 41.01 39.37 11.70
CA GLY A 355 41.07 39.35 10.25
C GLY A 355 40.87 40.74 9.64
N LEU A 356 40.44 40.76 8.39
CA LEU A 356 40.10 41.93 7.60
C LEU A 356 38.58 42.04 7.43
N ILE A 357 38.11 43.25 7.19
CA ILE A 357 36.71 43.57 6.88
C ILE A 357 36.60 43.87 5.38
N ALA A 358 35.59 43.33 4.73
CA ALA A 358 35.49 43.30 3.27
C ALA A 358 35.39 44.71 2.66
N GLU A 359 34.70 45.61 3.36
CA GLU A 359 34.60 47.02 3.00
C GLU A 359 35.97 47.71 2.98
N ASP A 360 36.86 47.42 3.94
CA ASP A 360 38.21 48.00 3.93
C ASP A 360 39.02 47.52 2.72
N VAL A 361 38.84 46.26 2.30
CA VAL A 361 39.48 45.68 1.11
C VAL A 361 39.01 46.38 -0.16
N ARG A 362 37.70 46.64 -0.28
CA ARG A 362 37.17 47.44 -1.37
C ARG A 362 37.71 48.87 -1.34
N ASP A 363 37.74 49.51 -0.18
CA ASP A 363 38.08 50.93 -0.03
C ASP A 363 39.55 51.23 -0.38
N VAL A 364 40.47 50.29 -0.16
CA VAL A 364 41.86 50.38 -0.68
C VAL A 364 41.97 50.04 -2.17
N GLY A 365 40.86 49.75 -2.84
CA GLY A 365 40.79 49.47 -4.27
C GLY A 365 41.16 48.03 -4.65
N LEU A 366 40.87 47.05 -3.79
CA LEU A 366 41.05 45.62 -4.04
C LEU A 366 39.72 44.87 -4.25
N ASP A 367 38.78 45.53 -4.93
CA ASP A 367 37.40 45.07 -5.16
C ASP A 367 37.29 43.64 -5.73
N GLN A 368 38.18 43.25 -6.65
CA GLN A 368 38.20 41.91 -7.24
C GLN A 368 38.51 40.76 -6.27
N PHE A 369 38.88 41.05 -5.01
CA PHE A 369 39.05 40.05 -3.94
C PHE A 369 37.93 40.10 -2.91
N VAL A 370 36.87 40.87 -3.17
CA VAL A 370 35.65 40.94 -2.35
C VAL A 370 34.61 39.99 -2.94
N GLU A 371 33.94 39.25 -2.07
CA GLU A 371 32.81 38.39 -2.46
C GLU A 371 31.52 39.21 -2.36
N TYR A 372 30.75 39.20 -3.44
CA TYR A 372 29.48 39.90 -3.57
C TYR A 372 28.33 38.89 -3.67
N GLY A 373 27.15 39.30 -3.18
CA GLY A 373 25.91 38.54 -3.34
C GLY A 373 25.43 38.47 -4.79
N GLU A 374 24.34 37.74 -5.02
CA GLU A 374 23.78 37.46 -6.36
C GLU A 374 23.43 38.73 -7.17
N ASP A 375 23.06 39.81 -6.50
CA ASP A 375 22.73 41.10 -7.13
C ASP A 375 23.96 41.96 -7.47
N GLY A 376 25.15 41.53 -7.04
CA GLY A 376 26.42 42.23 -7.22
C GLY A 376 26.55 43.53 -6.44
N ALA A 377 25.61 43.84 -5.54
CA ALA A 377 25.58 45.09 -4.79
C ALA A 377 25.95 44.90 -3.32
N GLU A 378 25.56 43.77 -2.72
CA GLU A 378 25.84 43.47 -1.32
C GLU A 378 27.22 42.80 -1.14
N ILE A 379 28.01 43.34 -0.22
CA ILE A 379 29.30 42.74 0.17
C ILE A 379 29.02 41.61 1.15
N GLU A 380 29.46 40.40 0.80
CA GLU A 380 29.24 39.19 1.59
C GLU A 380 30.53 38.67 2.23
N GLY A 381 31.70 38.99 1.67
CA GLY A 381 32.94 38.46 2.20
C GLY A 381 34.22 38.88 1.49
N ILE A 382 35.30 38.13 1.76
CA ILE A 382 36.64 38.32 1.20
C ILE A 382 37.13 36.98 0.67
N GLU A 383 37.74 36.98 -0.52
CA GLU A 383 38.49 35.85 -1.05
C GLU A 383 39.85 35.70 -0.36
N TYR A 384 39.84 35.31 0.92
CA TYR A 384 41.05 35.17 1.75
C TYR A 384 42.09 34.23 1.15
N ASP A 385 41.69 33.19 0.41
CA ASP A 385 42.59 32.24 -0.24
C ASP A 385 43.36 32.88 -1.41
N ARG A 386 42.84 33.97 -1.98
CA ARG A 386 43.43 34.65 -3.15
C ARG A 386 44.06 35.99 -2.81
N LEU A 387 43.58 36.70 -1.79
CA LEU A 387 44.08 38.03 -1.42
C LEU A 387 45.60 38.04 -1.17
N TRP A 388 46.12 37.04 -0.48
CA TRP A 388 47.56 36.95 -0.15
C TRP A 388 48.47 36.72 -1.37
N VAL A 389 47.91 36.36 -2.54
CA VAL A 389 48.68 36.22 -3.78
C VAL A 389 49.33 37.55 -4.19
N LEU A 390 48.74 38.69 -3.80
CA LEU A 390 49.30 40.04 -4.00
C LEU A 390 50.65 40.25 -3.30
N LEU A 391 50.95 39.46 -2.27
CA LEU A 391 52.24 39.53 -1.59
C LEU A 391 53.39 39.01 -2.46
N ILE A 392 53.13 38.14 -3.44
CA ILE A 392 54.17 37.57 -4.30
C ILE A 392 54.94 38.69 -5.05
N PRO A 393 54.30 39.54 -5.88
CA PRO A 393 54.99 40.63 -6.56
C PRO A 393 55.51 41.70 -5.59
N THR A 394 54.76 42.01 -4.53
CA THR A 394 55.16 43.00 -3.52
C THR A 394 56.45 42.61 -2.81
N ILE A 395 56.56 41.36 -2.35
CA ILE A 395 57.78 40.82 -1.73
C ILE A 395 58.91 40.71 -2.75
N ARG A 396 58.61 40.37 -4.00
CA ARG A 396 59.62 40.32 -5.09
C ARG A 396 60.23 41.71 -5.32
N LYS A 397 59.41 42.75 -5.39
CA LYS A 397 59.86 44.16 -5.52
C LYS A 397 60.68 44.60 -4.30
N LEU A 398 60.20 44.30 -3.10
CA LEU A 398 60.95 44.58 -1.87
C LEU A 398 62.34 43.91 -1.87
N LYS A 399 62.42 42.65 -2.28
CA LYS A 399 63.69 41.92 -2.39
C LYS A 399 64.64 42.58 -3.40
N ALA A 400 64.14 42.97 -4.57
CA ALA A 400 64.95 43.64 -5.59
C ALA A 400 65.51 44.98 -5.07
N ASN A 401 64.67 45.79 -4.42
CA ASN A 401 65.10 47.05 -3.82
C ASN A 401 66.22 46.85 -2.78
N PHE A 402 66.09 45.84 -1.92
CA PHE A 402 67.14 45.52 -0.94
C PHE A 402 68.44 45.05 -1.60
N GLU A 403 68.37 44.26 -2.67
CA GLU A 403 69.57 43.81 -3.39
C GLU A 403 70.29 44.98 -4.06
N ASP A 404 69.55 45.91 -4.66
CA ASP A 404 70.09 47.11 -5.28
C ASP A 404 70.75 48.04 -4.24
N GLU A 405 70.08 48.30 -3.12
CA GLU A 405 70.62 49.11 -2.03
C GLU A 405 71.87 48.47 -1.42
N MET A 406 71.86 47.14 -1.22
CA MET A 406 73.01 46.39 -0.74
C MET A 406 74.19 46.45 -1.72
N ASN A 407 73.93 46.35 -3.03
CA ASN A 407 74.96 46.48 -4.05
C ASN A 407 75.57 47.89 -4.06
N TRP A 408 74.73 48.92 -3.94
CA TRP A 408 75.19 50.30 -3.82
C TRP A 408 76.10 50.48 -2.60
N ILE A 409 75.70 49.99 -1.43
CA ILE A 409 76.50 50.05 -0.19
C ILE A 409 77.83 49.31 -0.35
N LYS A 410 77.86 48.16 -1.04
CA LYS A 410 79.10 47.42 -1.31
C LYS A 410 80.05 48.22 -2.20
N ILE A 411 79.54 48.86 -3.24
CA ILE A 411 80.32 49.71 -4.13
C ILE A 411 80.87 50.92 -3.37
N GLU A 412 80.03 51.59 -2.57
CA GLU A 412 80.47 52.71 -1.74
C GLU A 412 81.58 52.31 -0.76
N ASN A 413 81.42 51.17 -0.07
CA ASN A 413 82.45 50.64 0.83
C ASN A 413 83.76 50.31 0.10
N GLN A 414 83.70 49.74 -1.11
CA GLN A 414 84.90 49.50 -1.92
C GLN A 414 85.60 50.81 -2.29
N TYR A 415 84.83 51.83 -2.68
CA TYR A 415 85.35 53.15 -3.00
C TYR A 415 86.00 53.83 -1.77
N LEU A 416 85.34 53.79 -0.61
CA LEU A 416 85.87 54.33 0.64
C LEU A 416 87.16 53.62 1.08
N LYS A 417 87.21 52.28 0.98
CA LYS A 417 88.43 51.50 1.24
C LYS A 417 89.58 51.91 0.31
N GLY A 418 89.28 52.17 -0.97
CA GLY A 418 90.27 52.72 -1.91
C GLY A 418 90.81 54.08 -1.48
N LYS A 419 89.92 55.02 -1.11
CA LYS A 419 90.31 56.35 -0.60
C LYS A 419 91.15 56.29 0.68
N ILE A 420 90.79 55.42 1.62
CA ILE A 420 91.56 55.23 2.86
C ILE A 420 92.98 54.78 2.52
N LYS A 421 93.14 53.81 1.61
CA LYS A 421 94.45 53.32 1.17
C LYS A 421 95.31 54.45 0.55
N GLU A 422 94.73 55.28 -0.32
CA GLU A 422 95.43 56.43 -0.90
C GLU A 422 95.85 57.47 0.15
N LEU A 423 95.07 57.64 1.22
CA LEU A 423 95.41 58.55 2.33
C LEU A 423 96.50 57.96 3.21
N GLU A 424 96.45 56.66 3.51
CA GLU A 424 97.50 55.94 4.25
C GLU A 424 98.84 56.01 3.49
N GLU A 425 98.83 55.84 2.16
CA GLU A 425 100.01 56.00 1.30
C GLU A 425 100.58 57.43 1.26
N LYS A 426 99.78 58.46 1.59
CA LYS A 426 100.22 59.86 1.65
C LYS A 426 100.74 60.28 3.03
N ILE A 427 100.44 59.51 4.06
CA ILE A 427 100.83 59.78 5.46
C ILE A 427 102.06 58.94 5.86
N ALA A 428 102.32 57.83 5.16
CA ALA A 428 103.58 57.09 5.19
C ALA A 428 104.67 57.79 4.35
#